data_AF-A0A350UQC7-F1
#
_entry.id   AF-A0A350UQC7-F1
#
_cell.length_a   1.000
_cell.length_b   1.000
_cell.length_c   1.000
_cell.angle_alpha   90.00
_cell.angle_beta   90.00
_cell.angle_gamma   90.00
#
_symmetry.space_group_name_H-M   'P 1'
#
loop_
_entity.id
_entity.type
_entity.pdbx_description
1 polymer ?
#
loop_
_entity_poly.entity_id
_entity_poly.type
_entity_poly.pdbx_seq_one_letter_code
_entity_poly.pdbx_strand_id
1 'polypeptide(L)'
;MTRFAFSILLAAALAAPVDGMKPPAGSLEETARQVRKEILTLPNYGLFDNIRFTIEGDTVLLTGYASRPTLKSSAANVVKDIPGVERVRNQIEVLPLSRFDDEVRARAYVAIYGDPALARYNPNRGVPLMMSPARIAVGITNDPPPGNHPIRIIVNNGHVTLAGVVDSPVDRQVAEARVNNVFGAMSVSNELEVVRSK
;
A
#
# COMPACT_ATOMS: atom_id res chain seq x y z
N MET A 1 9.86 18.00 27.00
CA MET A 1 9.82 16.77 26.18
C MET A 1 10.73 16.97 24.99
N THR A 2 11.89 16.34 25.03
CA THR A 2 13.02 16.51 24.11
C THR A 2 12.68 15.94 22.74
N ARG A 3 12.70 16.81 21.72
CA ARG A 3 12.60 16.45 20.31
C ARG A 3 13.90 15.79 19.88
N PHE A 4 13.88 14.49 19.60
CA PHE A 4 14.97 13.85 18.86
C PHE A 4 14.73 14.04 17.36
N ALA A 5 15.38 15.06 16.81
CA ALA A 5 15.66 15.14 15.39
C ALA A 5 16.98 14.42 15.14
N PHE A 6 16.96 13.33 14.37
CA PHE A 6 18.15 12.80 13.73
C PHE A 6 17.81 12.56 12.26
N SER A 7 18.06 13.60 11.47
CA SER A 7 18.13 13.53 10.02
C SER A 7 19.46 12.89 9.66
N ILE A 8 19.44 11.72 9.02
CA ILE A 8 20.57 11.27 8.20
C ILE A 8 20.22 11.61 6.76
N LEU A 9 20.79 12.71 6.28
CA LEU A 9 20.88 13.02 4.86
C LEU A 9 22.02 12.17 4.29
N LEU A 10 21.69 11.09 3.57
CA LEU A 10 22.65 10.48 2.65
C LEU A 10 22.58 11.25 1.33
N ALA A 11 23.47 12.22 1.16
CA ALA A 11 23.74 12.78 -0.16
C ALA A 11 24.59 11.77 -0.96
N ALA A 12 23.92 10.77 -1.54
CA ALA A 12 24.53 10.02 -2.63
C ALA A 12 24.50 10.93 -3.87
N ALA A 13 25.67 11.21 -4.45
CA ALA A 13 25.74 11.87 -5.74
C ALA A 13 24.92 11.05 -6.74
N LEU A 14 23.78 11.58 -7.19
CA LEU A 14 22.98 10.95 -8.25
C LEU A 14 23.78 11.06 -9.55
N ALA A 15 24.60 10.04 -9.83
CA ALA A 15 24.75 9.62 -11.21
C ALA A 15 23.34 9.28 -11.70
N ALA A 16 22.91 9.95 -12.77
CA ALA A 16 21.61 9.68 -13.38
C ALA A 16 21.48 8.17 -13.63
N PRO A 17 20.30 7.57 -13.39
CA PRO A 17 20.10 6.17 -13.71
C PRO A 17 20.35 6.00 -15.21
N VAL A 18 21.29 5.15 -15.56
CA VAL A 18 21.47 4.69 -16.95
C VAL A 18 20.27 3.78 -17.21
N ASP A 19 19.26 4.32 -17.88
CA ASP A 19 18.01 3.61 -18.18
C ASP A 19 18.32 2.25 -18.83
N GLY A 20 17.87 1.15 -18.20
CA GLY A 20 17.85 -0.19 -18.78
C GLY A 20 18.85 -1.22 -18.23
N MET A 21 19.82 -0.86 -17.39
CA MET A 21 20.74 -1.85 -16.79
C MET A 21 20.13 -2.47 -15.53
N LYS A 22 19.99 -3.80 -15.49
CA LYS A 22 19.58 -4.52 -14.27
C LYS A 22 20.62 -4.25 -13.17
N PRO A 23 20.21 -3.99 -11.91
CA PRO A 23 21.15 -3.78 -10.82
C PRO A 23 22.11 -4.98 -10.68
N PRO A 24 23.36 -4.76 -10.26
CA PRO A 24 24.32 -5.85 -10.07
C PRO A 24 23.77 -6.92 -9.13
N ALA A 25 24.00 -8.19 -9.45
CA ALA A 25 23.57 -9.28 -8.59
C ALA A 25 24.21 -9.15 -7.18
N GLY A 26 23.39 -9.28 -6.14
CA GLY A 26 23.82 -9.13 -4.74
C GLY A 26 23.99 -7.68 -4.27
N SER A 27 23.71 -6.68 -5.12
CA SER A 27 23.67 -5.28 -4.69
C SER A 27 22.44 -4.98 -3.83
N LEU A 28 22.54 -3.96 -2.97
CA LEU A 28 21.42 -3.46 -2.17
C LEU A 28 20.21 -3.08 -3.04
N GLU A 29 20.46 -2.50 -4.22
CA GLU A 29 19.42 -2.15 -5.18
C GLU A 29 18.71 -3.38 -5.74
N GLU A 30 19.45 -4.44 -6.08
CA GLU A 30 18.86 -5.71 -6.51
C GLU A 30 18.03 -6.35 -5.40
N THR A 31 18.54 -6.36 -4.15
CA THR A 31 17.81 -6.87 -2.99
C THR A 31 16.53 -6.06 -2.76
N ALA A 32 16.59 -4.73 -2.77
CA ALA A 32 15.40 -3.88 -2.61
C ALA A 32 14.36 -4.09 -3.73
N ARG A 33 14.84 -4.25 -4.97
CA ARG A 33 13.98 -4.56 -6.12
C ARG A 33 13.29 -5.91 -5.97
N GLN A 34 14.01 -6.94 -5.49
CA GLN A 34 13.45 -8.27 -5.22
C GLN A 34 12.46 -8.24 -4.06
N VAL A 35 12.79 -7.60 -2.92
CA VAL A 35 11.87 -7.46 -1.77
C VAL A 35 10.56 -6.83 -2.20
N ARG A 36 10.63 -5.72 -2.94
CA ARG A 36 9.44 -5.07 -3.50
C ARG A 36 8.65 -6.02 -4.40
N LYS A 37 9.33 -6.68 -5.35
CA LYS A 37 8.67 -7.58 -6.30
C LYS A 37 7.92 -8.70 -5.57
N GLU A 38 8.60 -9.43 -4.69
CA GLU A 38 8.03 -10.57 -3.97
C GLU A 38 6.79 -10.17 -3.16
N ILE A 39 6.85 -9.05 -2.42
CA ILE A 39 5.71 -8.54 -1.65
C ILE A 39 4.53 -8.17 -2.57
N LEU A 40 4.78 -7.44 -3.66
CA LEU A 40 3.72 -6.98 -4.56
C LEU A 40 3.04 -8.12 -5.33
N THR A 41 3.71 -9.27 -5.49
CA THR A 41 3.17 -10.44 -6.21
C THR A 41 2.49 -11.47 -5.31
N LEU A 42 2.39 -11.22 -3.99
CA LEU A 42 1.70 -12.14 -3.09
C LEU A 42 0.21 -12.28 -3.46
N PRO A 43 -0.36 -13.50 -3.48
CA PRO A 43 -1.76 -13.75 -3.87
C PRO A 43 -2.83 -12.98 -3.07
N ASN A 44 -2.46 -12.48 -1.89
CA ASN A 44 -3.35 -11.77 -0.97
C ASN A 44 -2.88 -10.33 -0.68
N TYR A 45 -1.98 -9.78 -1.48
CA TYR A 45 -1.58 -8.38 -1.38
C TYR A 45 -2.42 -7.54 -2.36
N GLY A 46 -3.03 -6.45 -1.87
CA GLY A 46 -3.87 -5.63 -2.72
C GLY A 46 -4.20 -4.25 -2.14
N LEU A 47 -5.36 -3.74 -2.56
CA LEU A 47 -5.88 -2.40 -2.29
C LEU A 47 -5.87 -1.99 -0.80
N PHE A 48 -6.19 -2.92 0.09
CA PHE A 48 -6.33 -2.66 1.54
C PHE A 48 -5.06 -2.98 2.34
N ASP A 49 -3.95 -3.22 1.65
CA ASP A 49 -2.65 -3.52 2.26
C ASP A 49 -1.67 -2.40 1.92
N ASN A 50 -0.73 -2.13 2.83
CA ASN A 50 0.35 -1.18 2.61
C ASN A 50 1.59 -1.64 3.37
N ILE A 51 2.35 -2.57 2.78
CA ILE A 51 3.60 -3.06 3.36
C ILE A 51 4.76 -2.18 2.88
N ARG A 52 5.52 -1.65 3.84
CA ARG A 52 6.75 -0.88 3.62
C ARG A 52 7.95 -1.70 4.12
N PHE A 53 9.14 -1.38 3.65
CA PHE A 53 10.36 -2.02 4.13
C PHE A 53 11.54 -1.06 4.19
N THR A 54 12.46 -1.37 5.09
CA THR A 54 13.80 -0.75 5.19
C THR A 54 14.84 -1.88 5.21
N ILE A 55 15.99 -1.64 4.59
CA ILE A 55 17.12 -2.58 4.62
C ILE A 55 18.23 -1.95 5.48
N GLU A 56 18.62 -2.65 6.54
CA GLU A 56 19.66 -2.26 7.51
C GLU A 56 20.75 -3.33 7.50
N GLY A 57 21.80 -3.15 6.69
CA GLY A 57 22.79 -4.20 6.45
C GLY A 57 22.15 -5.42 5.78
N ASP A 58 22.22 -6.56 6.45
CA ASP A 58 21.60 -7.85 6.04
C ASP A 58 20.13 -8.01 6.47
N THR A 59 19.59 -7.00 7.17
CA THR A 59 18.30 -7.10 7.83
C THR A 59 17.24 -6.36 7.04
N VAL A 60 16.12 -7.02 6.77
CA VAL A 60 14.92 -6.37 6.27
C VAL A 60 13.94 -6.13 7.40
N LEU A 61 13.62 -4.87 7.66
CA LEU A 61 12.52 -4.47 8.52
C LEU A 61 11.26 -4.29 7.67
N LEU A 62 10.21 -5.08 7.94
CA LEU A 62 8.89 -4.95 7.32
C LEU A 62 7.94 -4.21 8.26
N THR A 63 7.28 -3.16 7.75
CA THR A 63 6.33 -2.31 8.49
C THR A 63 5.07 -2.04 7.65
N GLY A 64 4.13 -1.28 8.21
CA GLY A 64 2.89 -0.90 7.55
C GLY A 64 1.74 -1.84 7.91
N TYR A 65 0.81 -2.06 6.99
CA TYR A 65 -0.48 -2.67 7.28
C TYR A 65 -0.81 -3.85 6.36
N ALA A 66 -1.42 -4.87 6.96
CA ALA A 66 -2.01 -6.00 6.25
C ALA A 66 -3.48 -6.15 6.66
N SER A 67 -4.37 -6.18 5.68
CA SER A 67 -5.80 -6.41 5.85
C SER A 67 -6.14 -7.85 6.24
N ARG A 68 -5.22 -8.80 5.97
CA ARG A 68 -5.39 -10.22 6.25
C ARG A 68 -4.21 -10.76 7.08
N PRO A 69 -4.45 -11.55 8.15
CA PRO A 69 -3.39 -12.06 9.02
C PRO A 69 -2.33 -12.89 8.28
N THR A 70 -2.73 -13.68 7.29
CA THR A 70 -1.83 -14.54 6.51
C THR A 70 -0.82 -13.76 5.66
N LEU A 71 -1.15 -12.52 5.28
CA LEU A 71 -0.25 -11.68 4.48
C LEU A 71 0.99 -11.27 5.29
N LYS A 72 0.84 -11.03 6.60
CA LYS A 72 1.96 -10.69 7.49
C LYS A 72 3.03 -11.79 7.48
N SER A 73 2.65 -13.05 7.69
CA SER A 73 3.60 -14.16 7.69
C SER A 73 4.10 -14.48 6.29
N SER A 74 3.26 -14.38 5.25
CA SER A 74 3.66 -14.59 3.86
C SER A 74 4.74 -13.61 3.41
N ALA A 75 4.58 -12.32 3.74
CA ALA A 75 5.57 -11.30 3.42
C ALA A 75 6.93 -11.58 4.06
N ALA A 76 6.96 -11.96 5.34
CA ALA A 76 8.22 -12.33 5.98
C ALA A 76 8.84 -13.60 5.37
N ASN A 77 8.02 -14.58 5.01
CA ASN A 77 8.49 -15.83 4.43
C ASN A 77 9.10 -15.63 3.05
N VAL A 78 8.51 -14.83 2.17
CA VAL A 78 9.12 -14.60 0.84
C VAL A 78 10.37 -13.73 0.93
N VAL A 79 10.42 -12.79 1.87
CA VAL A 79 11.57 -11.89 2.03
C VAL A 79 12.80 -12.60 2.60
N LYS A 80 12.63 -13.60 3.47
CA LYS A 80 13.77 -14.35 4.05
C LYS A 80 14.57 -15.13 3.01
N ASP A 81 13.96 -15.48 1.88
CA ASP A 81 14.55 -16.32 0.84
C ASP A 81 15.29 -15.48 -0.21
N ILE A 82 15.33 -14.15 -0.04
CA ILE A 82 15.98 -13.21 -0.95
C ILE A 82 17.50 -13.18 -0.68
N PRO A 83 18.36 -13.31 -1.71
CA PRO A 83 19.79 -13.16 -1.57
C PRO A 83 20.20 -11.84 -0.90
N GLY A 84 21.06 -11.93 0.12
CA GLY A 84 21.53 -10.80 0.92
C GLY A 84 20.64 -10.47 2.13
N VAL A 85 19.53 -11.19 2.35
CA VAL A 85 18.70 -11.07 3.55
C VAL A 85 19.06 -12.19 4.53
N GLU A 86 19.67 -11.85 5.66
CA GLU A 86 19.95 -12.82 6.75
C GLU A 86 18.84 -12.84 7.80
N ARG A 87 18.16 -11.69 7.99
CA ARG A 87 17.14 -11.55 9.04
C ARG A 87 15.98 -10.68 8.60
N VAL A 88 14.77 -11.11 8.93
CA VAL A 88 13.55 -10.33 8.72
C VAL A 88 12.95 -9.93 10.06
N ARG A 89 12.87 -8.63 10.32
CA ARG A 89 12.11 -8.07 11.45
C ARG A 89 10.71 -7.72 10.96
N ASN A 90 9.70 -8.46 11.41
CA ASN A 90 8.33 -8.27 10.92
C ASN A 90 7.47 -7.48 11.92
N GLN A 91 7.32 -6.19 11.66
CA GLN A 91 6.50 -5.25 12.41
C GLN A 91 5.24 -4.80 11.64
N ILE A 92 4.80 -5.58 10.65
CA ILE A 92 3.53 -5.31 9.95
C ILE A 92 2.38 -5.38 10.97
N GLU A 93 1.51 -4.37 10.97
CA GLU A 93 0.29 -4.35 11.76
C GLU A 93 -0.83 -5.07 10.98
N VAL A 94 -1.54 -5.97 11.65
CA VAL A 94 -2.71 -6.64 11.05
C VAL A 94 -3.94 -5.82 11.41
N LEU A 95 -4.65 -5.34 10.40
CA LEU A 95 -5.86 -4.57 10.58
C LEU A 95 -6.97 -5.44 11.20
N PRO A 96 -7.87 -4.84 12.00
CA PRO A 96 -8.95 -5.59 12.63
C PRO A 96 -9.90 -6.19 11.58
N LEU A 97 -10.31 -7.44 11.83
CA LEU A 97 -11.33 -8.15 11.05
C LEU A 97 -12.76 -7.74 11.48
N SER A 98 -13.03 -6.44 11.46
CA SER A 98 -14.32 -5.86 11.85
C SER A 98 -15.23 -5.68 10.63
N ARG A 99 -16.51 -6.06 10.77
CA ARG A 99 -17.53 -5.76 9.76
C ARG A 99 -17.70 -4.27 9.53
N PHE A 100 -17.60 -3.46 10.59
CA PHE A 100 -17.68 -2.01 10.49
C PHE A 100 -16.56 -1.45 9.59
N ASP A 101 -15.32 -1.87 9.82
CA ASP A 101 -14.19 -1.44 8.98
C ASP A 101 -14.29 -1.97 7.55
N ASP A 102 -14.82 -3.18 7.36
CA ASP A 102 -15.07 -3.73 6.02
C ASP A 102 -16.08 -2.89 5.24
N GLU A 103 -17.17 -2.44 5.89
CA GLU A 103 -18.12 -1.52 5.28
C GLU A 103 -17.50 -0.15 4.95
N VAL A 104 -16.67 0.39 5.85
CA VAL A 104 -15.94 1.64 5.60
C VAL A 104 -14.98 1.47 4.42
N ARG A 105 -14.26 0.34 4.31
CA ARG A 105 -13.43 0.01 3.14
C ARG A 105 -14.25 -0.03 1.86
N ALA A 106 -15.42 -0.66 1.88
CA ALA A 106 -16.31 -0.75 0.72
C ALA A 106 -16.80 0.62 0.26
N ARG A 107 -17.26 1.47 1.21
CA ARG A 107 -17.73 2.83 0.90
C ARG A 107 -16.58 3.73 0.44
N ALA A 108 -15.42 3.67 1.07
CA ALA A 108 -14.23 4.42 0.66
C ALA A 108 -13.75 4.00 -0.74
N TYR A 109 -13.78 2.70 -1.04
CA TYR A 109 -13.47 2.20 -2.39
C TYR A 109 -14.41 2.81 -3.43
N VAL A 110 -15.73 2.79 -3.19
CA VAL A 110 -16.71 3.41 -4.10
C VAL A 110 -16.50 4.91 -4.21
N ALA A 111 -16.24 5.60 -3.10
CA ALA A 111 -16.04 7.05 -3.06
C ALA A 111 -14.80 7.51 -3.84
N ILE A 112 -13.70 6.74 -3.81
CA ILE A 112 -12.48 7.04 -4.55
C ILE A 112 -12.60 6.59 -6.01
N TYR A 113 -12.87 5.30 -6.23
CA TYR A 113 -12.76 4.68 -7.55
C TYR A 113 -14.01 4.85 -8.42
N GLY A 114 -15.12 5.32 -7.85
CA GLY A 114 -16.30 5.78 -8.56
C GLY A 114 -16.27 7.27 -8.92
N ASP A 115 -15.31 8.05 -8.41
CA ASP A 115 -15.23 9.48 -8.72
C ASP A 115 -14.69 9.73 -10.15
N PRO A 116 -15.39 10.50 -11.00
CA PRO A 116 -14.94 10.78 -12.36
C PRO A 116 -13.57 11.45 -12.45
N ALA A 117 -13.26 12.35 -11.50
CA ALA A 117 -11.99 13.05 -11.44
C ALA A 117 -10.86 12.15 -10.94
N LEU A 118 -11.12 10.94 -10.42
CA LEU A 118 -10.11 9.95 -10.02
C LEU A 118 -10.14 8.69 -10.87
N ALA A 119 -10.98 8.64 -11.90
CA ALA A 119 -11.24 7.42 -12.67
C ALA A 119 -9.98 6.78 -13.26
N ARG A 120 -8.89 7.55 -13.51
CA ARG A 120 -7.61 7.04 -14.09
C ARG A 120 -6.87 6.09 -13.17
N TYR A 121 -7.17 6.14 -11.87
CA TYR A 121 -6.60 5.25 -10.88
C TYR A 121 -7.37 3.93 -10.77
N ASN A 122 -8.57 3.83 -11.35
CA ASN A 122 -9.42 2.65 -11.25
C ASN A 122 -9.06 1.58 -12.31
N PRO A 123 -8.42 0.45 -11.96
CA PRO A 123 -8.14 -0.62 -12.91
C PRO A 123 -9.42 -1.38 -13.34
N ASN A 124 -10.52 -1.22 -12.61
CA ASN A 124 -11.80 -1.89 -12.83
C ASN A 124 -12.85 -0.96 -13.46
N ARG A 125 -12.41 0.12 -14.12
CA ARG A 125 -13.33 1.07 -14.76
C ARG A 125 -14.21 0.35 -15.79
N GLY A 126 -15.51 0.60 -15.74
CA GLY A 126 -16.49 -0.02 -16.65
C GLY A 126 -16.94 -1.42 -16.24
N VAL A 127 -16.40 -1.96 -15.13
CA VAL A 127 -16.86 -3.23 -14.54
C VAL A 127 -17.86 -2.92 -13.41
N PRO A 128 -19.02 -3.60 -13.35
CA PRO A 128 -19.93 -3.46 -12.22
C PRO A 128 -19.27 -3.87 -10.90
N LEU A 129 -18.92 -2.90 -10.06
CA LEU A 129 -18.19 -3.12 -8.78
C LEU A 129 -18.93 -4.05 -7.81
N MET A 130 -20.27 -4.06 -7.90
CA MET A 130 -21.20 -4.68 -6.94
C MET A 130 -21.66 -6.10 -7.31
N MET A 131 -21.13 -6.72 -8.37
CA MET A 131 -21.65 -8.02 -8.86
C MET A 131 -20.82 -9.25 -8.45
N SER A 132 -19.84 -9.15 -7.55
CA SER A 132 -19.18 -10.35 -7.02
C SER A 132 -20.07 -11.02 -5.95
N PRO A 133 -20.60 -12.24 -6.18
CA PRO A 133 -21.34 -12.97 -5.15
C PRO A 133 -20.45 -13.27 -3.93
N ALA A 134 -19.14 -13.45 -4.16
CA ALA A 134 -18.18 -13.67 -3.09
C ALA A 134 -18.07 -12.42 -2.19
N ARG A 135 -17.98 -11.20 -2.73
CA ARG A 135 -17.98 -9.97 -1.90
C ARG A 135 -19.20 -9.85 -1.00
N ILE A 136 -20.37 -10.22 -1.51
CA ILE A 136 -21.61 -10.18 -0.73
C ILE A 136 -21.52 -11.17 0.46
N ALA A 137 -20.93 -12.34 0.23
CA ALA A 137 -20.82 -13.38 1.25
C ALA A 137 -19.70 -13.13 2.27
N VAL A 138 -18.51 -12.71 1.81
CA VAL A 138 -17.28 -12.69 2.63
C VAL A 138 -16.73 -11.29 2.92
N GLY A 139 -17.33 -10.24 2.36
CA GLY A 139 -16.88 -8.86 2.53
C GLY A 139 -15.77 -8.46 1.57
N ILE A 140 -15.55 -7.15 1.44
CA ILE A 140 -14.61 -6.60 0.45
C ILE A 140 -13.15 -6.86 0.84
N THR A 141 -12.84 -7.00 2.13
CA THR A 141 -11.50 -7.32 2.62
C THR A 141 -11.07 -8.73 2.19
N ASN A 142 -12.00 -9.69 2.20
CA ASN A 142 -11.69 -11.07 1.85
C ASN A 142 -11.75 -11.32 0.34
N ASP A 143 -12.58 -10.59 -0.39
CA ASP A 143 -12.64 -10.58 -1.86
C ASP A 143 -12.39 -9.17 -2.44
N PRO A 144 -11.15 -8.65 -2.34
CA PRO A 144 -10.84 -7.30 -2.78
C PRO A 144 -11.02 -7.13 -4.30
N PRO A 145 -11.33 -5.91 -4.77
CA PRO A 145 -11.25 -5.57 -6.17
C PRO A 145 -9.89 -5.97 -6.76
N PRO A 146 -9.84 -6.71 -7.89
CA PRO A 146 -8.58 -7.09 -8.52
C PRO A 146 -7.95 -5.88 -9.21
N GLY A 147 -6.68 -6.03 -9.61
CA GLY A 147 -5.93 -5.02 -10.35
C GLY A 147 -4.98 -4.21 -9.48
N ASN A 148 -4.19 -3.37 -10.15
CA ASN A 148 -3.25 -2.49 -9.47
C ASN A 148 -3.95 -1.18 -9.08
N HIS A 149 -4.10 -0.97 -7.77
CA HIS A 149 -4.72 0.21 -7.17
C HIS A 149 -3.62 1.13 -6.63
N PRO A 150 -3.28 2.25 -7.32
CA PRO A 150 -2.22 3.15 -6.85
C PRO A 150 -2.62 3.92 -5.59
N ILE A 151 -3.92 4.04 -5.29
CA ILE A 151 -4.45 4.62 -4.05
C ILE A 151 -4.89 3.48 -3.13
N ARG A 152 -4.12 3.22 -2.08
CA ARG A 152 -4.40 2.21 -1.05
C ARG A 152 -5.32 2.80 0.02
N ILE A 153 -6.24 1.98 0.53
CA ILE A 153 -7.23 2.39 1.54
C ILE A 153 -7.01 1.52 2.78
N ILE A 154 -6.41 2.08 3.82
CA ILE A 154 -6.20 1.40 5.09
C ILE A 154 -7.27 1.87 6.07
N VAL A 155 -7.94 0.95 6.75
CA VAL A 155 -8.98 1.28 7.74
C VAL A 155 -8.69 0.53 9.03
N ASN A 156 -8.60 1.28 10.13
CA ASN A 156 -8.39 0.77 11.48
C ASN A 156 -9.36 1.47 12.44
N ASN A 157 -10.43 0.79 12.84
CA ASN A 157 -11.49 1.28 13.71
C ASN A 157 -12.09 2.61 13.21
N GLY A 158 -12.44 2.67 11.93
CA GLY A 158 -12.97 3.87 11.28
C GLY A 158 -11.95 4.97 10.97
N HIS A 159 -10.70 4.88 11.45
CA HIS A 159 -9.61 5.77 11.01
C HIS A 159 -9.10 5.31 9.66
N VAL A 160 -9.21 6.15 8.65
CA VAL A 160 -8.84 5.84 7.27
C VAL A 160 -7.50 6.49 6.92
N THR A 161 -6.56 5.70 6.42
CA THR A 161 -5.32 6.21 5.82
C THR A 161 -5.33 5.97 4.32
N LEU A 162 -5.11 7.04 3.55
CA LEU A 162 -4.89 6.98 2.11
C LEU A 162 -3.40 6.97 1.83
N ALA A 163 -2.89 5.93 1.19
CA ALA A 163 -1.47 5.75 0.89
C ALA A 163 -1.24 5.40 -0.58
N GLY A 164 -0.01 5.51 -1.04
CA GLY A 164 0.36 5.26 -2.44
C GLY A 164 0.55 6.56 -3.22
N VAL A 165 0.16 6.59 -4.49
CA VAL A 165 0.55 7.67 -5.41
C VAL A 165 -0.60 8.23 -6.21
N VAL A 166 -0.49 9.51 -6.55
CA VAL A 166 -1.36 10.22 -7.48
C VAL A 166 -0.55 11.16 -8.39
N ASP A 167 -1.11 11.54 -9.52
CA ASP A 167 -0.47 12.36 -10.54
C ASP A 167 -0.41 13.85 -10.19
N SER A 168 -1.34 14.33 -9.34
CA SER A 168 -1.44 15.76 -9.01
C SER A 168 -1.85 16.05 -7.56
N PRO A 169 -1.52 17.25 -7.03
CA PRO A 169 -1.99 17.69 -5.71
C PRO A 169 -3.51 17.83 -5.64
N VAL A 170 -4.16 18.14 -6.76
CA VAL A 170 -5.63 18.23 -6.84
C VAL A 170 -6.25 16.86 -6.58
N ASP A 171 -5.71 15.81 -7.19
CA ASP A 171 -6.22 14.45 -7.02
C ASP A 171 -6.09 13.95 -5.59
N ARG A 172 -4.95 14.28 -4.96
CA ARG A 172 -4.70 14.01 -3.55
C ARG A 172 -5.79 14.63 -2.67
N GLN A 173 -6.16 15.88 -2.94
CA GLN A 173 -7.21 16.59 -2.20
C GLN A 173 -8.61 16.03 -2.49
N VAL A 174 -8.91 15.70 -3.75
CA VAL A 174 -10.20 15.11 -4.13
C VAL A 174 -10.39 13.75 -3.43
N ALA A 175 -9.38 12.89 -3.41
CA ALA A 175 -9.43 11.60 -2.74
C ALA A 175 -9.74 11.74 -1.24
N GLU A 176 -9.04 12.66 -0.55
CA GLU A 176 -9.29 12.96 0.86
C GLU A 176 -10.70 13.53 1.09
N ALA A 177 -11.14 14.48 0.28
CA ALA A 177 -12.49 15.05 0.38
C ALA A 177 -13.58 13.97 0.20
N ARG A 178 -13.38 13.01 -0.71
CA ARG A 178 -14.34 11.92 -0.92
C ARG A 178 -14.41 10.98 0.27
N VAL A 179 -13.27 10.63 0.86
CA VAL A 179 -13.24 9.72 2.01
C VAL A 179 -13.72 10.40 3.29
N ASN A 180 -13.49 11.70 3.47
CA ASN A 180 -14.05 12.45 4.61
C ASN A 180 -15.58 12.45 4.64
N ASN A 181 -16.25 12.24 3.50
CA ASN A 181 -17.71 12.15 3.42
C ASN A 181 -18.24 10.71 3.52
N VAL A 182 -17.37 9.71 3.73
CA VAL A 182 -17.78 8.31 3.89
C VAL A 182 -18.38 8.10 5.27
N PHE A 183 -19.61 7.58 5.31
CA PHE A 183 -20.22 7.16 6.56
C PHE A 183 -19.38 6.10 7.27
N GLY A 184 -19.01 6.39 8.53
CA GLY A 184 -18.15 5.55 9.36
C GLY A 184 -16.66 5.91 9.30
N ALA A 185 -16.22 6.77 8.36
CA ALA A 185 -14.87 7.33 8.41
C ALA A 185 -14.79 8.38 9.53
N MET A 186 -14.11 8.04 10.61
CA MET A 186 -13.97 8.90 11.80
C MET A 186 -12.87 9.95 11.65
N SER A 187 -11.80 9.59 10.95
CA SER A 187 -10.74 10.52 10.54
C SER A 187 -10.10 10.04 9.24
N VAL A 188 -9.49 10.97 8.51
CA VAL A 188 -8.74 10.65 7.29
C VAL A 188 -7.32 11.19 7.42
N SER A 189 -6.33 10.30 7.25
CA SER A 189 -4.92 10.64 7.12
C SER A 189 -4.49 10.47 5.66
N ASN A 190 -4.09 11.56 5.02
CA ASN A 190 -3.71 11.56 3.61
C ASN A 190 -2.18 11.48 3.44
N GLU A 191 -1.68 10.28 3.25
CA GLU A 191 -0.27 9.95 2.97
C GLU A 191 0.01 9.73 1.48
N LEU A 192 -0.89 10.18 0.58
CA LEU A 192 -0.66 10.06 -0.85
C LEU A 192 0.51 10.93 -1.30
N GLU A 193 1.39 10.35 -2.10
CA GLU A 193 2.53 11.02 -2.71
C GLU A 193 2.18 11.48 -4.12
N VAL A 194 2.50 12.73 -4.43
CA VAL A 194 2.31 13.26 -5.78
C VAL A 194 3.54 12.89 -6.61
N VAL A 195 3.37 11.98 -7.56
CA VAL A 195 4.42 11.59 -8.50
C VAL A 195 4.03 12.16 -9.84
N ARG A 196 4.88 13.04 -10.41
CA ARG A 196 4.65 13.50 -11.79
C ARG A 196 4.76 12.30 -12.72
N SER A 197 3.64 11.86 -13.26
CA SER A 197 3.61 10.99 -14.42
C SER A 197 4.25 11.74 -15.58
N LYS A 198 5.33 11.18 -16.14
CA LYS A 198 6.05 11.70 -17.31
C LYS A 198 5.16 11.70 -18.55
#